data_AF-A0A918MMQ1-F1
#
_entry.id   AF-A0A918MMQ1-F1
#
_cell.length_a   1.000
_cell.length_b   1.000
_cell.length_c   1.000
_cell.angle_alpha   90.00
_cell.angle_beta   90.00
_cell.angle_gamma   90.00
#
_symmetry.space_group_name_H-M   'P 1'
#
loop_
_entity.id
_entity.type
_entity.pdbx_description
1 polymer ?
#
loop_
_entity_poly.entity_id
_entity_poly.type
_entity_poly.pdbx_seq_one_letter_code
_entity_poly.pdbx_strand_id
1 'polypeptide(L)'
;MKTLSLFKIMVIAIIIFACVGCSSSDGGGTVFIPGFNATWPVEGTNDEYRMDLQPNDANKNVPSGVFNGREEHDNNSALDGNPLSGSFNGLDIEFTITRANNVKVKYKGKMTPISETNHFINRINLTSSEGSIVLVR
;
A
#
# COMPACT_ATOMS: atom_id res chain seq x y z
N MET A 1 -37.03 -16.82 53.21
CA MET A 1 -37.23 -15.97 52.01
C MET A 1 -36.08 -14.95 51.78
N LYS A 2 -34.83 -15.21 52.16
CA LYS A 2 -33.70 -14.26 51.94
C LYS A 2 -32.60 -14.80 51.01
N THR A 3 -32.48 -16.12 50.87
CA THR A 3 -31.48 -16.80 50.02
C THR A 3 -31.83 -16.75 48.53
N LEU A 4 -33.11 -16.79 48.17
CA LEU A 4 -33.60 -16.68 46.78
C LEU A 4 -33.35 -15.30 46.16
N SER A 5 -33.27 -14.24 46.98
CA SER A 5 -32.99 -12.87 46.52
C SER A 5 -31.51 -12.69 46.17
N LEU A 6 -30.61 -13.36 46.89
CA LEU A 6 -29.17 -13.29 46.66
C LEU A 6 -28.77 -14.00 45.37
N PHE A 7 -29.40 -15.14 45.07
CA PHE A 7 -29.15 -15.89 43.83
C PHE A 7 -29.54 -15.10 42.59
N LYS A 8 -30.66 -14.37 42.62
CA LYS A 8 -31.09 -13.49 41.51
C LYS A 8 -30.12 -12.33 41.26
N ILE A 9 -29.59 -11.71 42.32
CA ILE A 9 -28.65 -10.59 42.20
C ILE A 9 -27.30 -11.07 41.64
N MET A 10 -26.84 -12.25 42.07
CA MET A 10 -25.55 -12.79 41.62
C MET A 10 -25.58 -13.23 40.14
N VAL A 11 -26.70 -13.79 39.67
CA VAL A 11 -26.88 -14.15 38.25
C VAL A 11 -26.90 -12.91 37.34
N ILE A 12 -27.52 -11.81 37.78
CA ILE A 12 -27.52 -10.54 37.03
C ILE A 12 -26.10 -9.96 36.92
N ALA A 13 -25.30 -10.05 37.99
CA ALA A 13 -23.93 -9.53 37.99
C ALA A 13 -23.00 -10.31 37.02
N ILE A 14 -23.20 -11.63 36.87
CA ILE A 14 -22.43 -12.47 35.93
C ILE A 14 -22.82 -12.18 34.47
N ILE A 15 -24.10 -11.92 34.20
CA ILE A 15 -24.59 -11.58 32.86
C ILE A 15 -24.08 -10.21 32.39
N ILE A 16 -24.00 -9.22 33.30
CA ILE A 16 -23.47 -7.88 32.97
C ILE A 16 -21.96 -7.92 32.67
N PHE A 17 -21.19 -8.78 33.34
CA PHE A 17 -19.77 -8.96 33.04
C PHE A 17 -19.51 -9.77 31.75
N ALA A 18 -20.43 -10.66 31.36
CA ALA A 18 -20.33 -11.38 30.10
C ALA A 18 -20.57 -10.49 28.86
N CYS A 19 -21.21 -9.33 29.02
CA CYS A 19 -21.45 -8.39 27.92
C CYS A 19 -20.30 -7.40 27.66
N VAL A 20 -19.25 -7.38 28.49
CA VAL A 20 -18.04 -6.56 28.25
C VAL A 20 -16.95 -7.34 27.50
N GLY A 21 -17.20 -8.62 27.19
CA GLY A 21 -16.30 -9.53 26.52
C GLY A 21 -16.88 -10.06 25.21
N CYS A 22 -17.34 -9.19 24.31
CA CYS A 22 -17.56 -9.57 22.91
C CYS A 22 -17.41 -8.36 21.98
N SER A 23 -16.31 -7.61 22.14
CA SER A 23 -15.68 -7.03 20.96
C SER A 23 -14.76 -8.11 20.43
N SER A 24 -15.33 -9.07 19.70
CA SER A 24 -14.58 -9.77 18.67
C SER A 24 -14.15 -8.71 17.66
N SER A 25 -13.06 -8.02 17.99
CA SER A 25 -12.18 -7.47 16.99
C SER A 25 -11.58 -8.68 16.28
N ASP A 26 -12.39 -9.31 15.42
CA ASP A 26 -11.94 -10.06 14.27
C ASP A 26 -11.15 -9.06 13.43
N GLY A 27 -9.89 -8.93 13.82
CA GLY A 27 -9.05 -7.81 13.50
C GLY A 27 -7.67 -8.04 14.10
N GLY A 28 -7.25 -9.32 14.18
CA GLY A 28 -5.86 -9.66 13.90
C GLY A 28 -5.59 -9.28 12.45
N GLY A 29 -5.59 -7.97 12.17
CA GLY A 29 -5.29 -7.42 10.87
C GLY A 29 -3.86 -7.81 10.62
N THR A 30 -3.66 -8.82 9.78
CA THR A 30 -2.39 -9.01 9.12
C THR A 30 -2.10 -7.70 8.41
N VAL A 31 -1.24 -6.89 9.03
CA VAL A 31 -0.81 -5.61 8.50
C VAL A 31 -0.29 -5.90 7.09
N PHE A 32 -1.00 -5.41 6.07
CA PHE A 32 -0.64 -5.68 4.69
C PHE A 32 0.67 -4.95 4.37
N ILE A 33 1.70 -5.71 4.00
CA ILE A 33 3.03 -5.21 3.68
C ILE A 33 3.24 -5.39 2.17
N PRO A 34 3.21 -4.30 1.36
CA PRO A 34 3.32 -4.41 -0.09
C PRO A 34 4.75 -4.77 -0.51
N GLY A 35 4.90 -5.90 -1.21
CA GLY A 35 6.16 -6.30 -1.83
C GLY A 35 6.31 -5.74 -3.25
N PHE A 36 6.70 -4.47 -3.40
CA PHE A 36 6.79 -3.79 -4.71
C PHE A 36 8.19 -3.32 -5.13
N ASN A 37 9.23 -3.57 -4.32
CA ASN A 37 10.58 -3.11 -4.62
C ASN A 37 11.13 -3.74 -5.91
N ALA A 38 11.17 -2.97 -7.01
CA ALA A 38 11.62 -3.43 -8.32
C ALA A 38 11.68 -2.28 -9.35
N THR A 39 12.25 -2.61 -10.52
CA THR A 39 11.99 -1.90 -11.77
C THR A 39 10.73 -2.47 -12.42
N TRP A 40 9.80 -1.59 -12.77
CA TRP A 40 8.47 -1.94 -13.25
C TRP A 40 8.26 -1.46 -14.69
N PRO A 41 8.05 -2.34 -15.67
CA PRO A 41 7.67 -1.93 -17.01
C PRO A 41 6.26 -1.36 -17.05
N VAL A 42 6.06 -0.40 -17.94
CA VAL A 42 4.74 0.14 -18.28
C VAL A 42 4.05 -0.82 -19.27
N GLU A 43 2.80 -1.16 -18.98
CA GLU A 43 1.98 -2.03 -19.81
C GLU A 43 1.87 -1.46 -21.24
N GLY A 44 2.13 -2.30 -22.24
CA GLY A 44 2.03 -1.93 -23.64
C GLY A 44 3.26 -1.24 -24.25
N THR A 45 4.38 -1.13 -23.51
CA THR A 45 5.60 -0.49 -24.02
C THR A 45 6.73 -1.46 -24.36
N ASN A 46 6.48 -2.78 -24.38
CA ASN A 46 7.53 -3.81 -24.60
C ASN A 46 8.78 -3.59 -23.72
N ASP A 47 8.56 -3.25 -22.45
CA ASP A 47 9.59 -2.94 -21.46
C ASP A 47 10.46 -1.69 -21.75
N GLU A 48 10.21 -0.91 -22.80
CA GLU A 48 11.01 0.29 -23.16
C GLU A 48 10.82 1.46 -22.19
N TYR A 49 9.69 1.53 -21.47
CA TYR A 49 9.37 2.54 -20.47
C TYR A 49 9.17 1.85 -19.12
N ARG A 50 9.97 2.24 -18.12
CA ARG A 50 9.98 1.60 -16.79
C ARG A 50 10.03 2.62 -15.65
N MET A 51 9.59 2.18 -14.48
CA MET A 51 9.67 2.90 -13.21
C MET A 51 10.48 2.08 -12.20
N ASP A 52 11.61 2.60 -11.77
CA ASP A 52 12.36 2.03 -10.66
C ASP A 52 11.80 2.55 -9.33
N LEU A 53 11.30 1.64 -8.48
CA LEU A 53 10.65 1.95 -7.21
C LEU A 53 11.38 1.23 -6.07
N GLN A 54 12.20 1.98 -5.32
CA GLN A 54 13.12 1.44 -4.31
C GLN A 54 12.85 2.03 -2.91
N PRO A 55 12.14 1.33 -2.02
CA PRO A 55 12.09 1.67 -0.61
C PRO A 55 13.48 1.57 0.03
N ASN A 56 13.84 2.52 0.88
CA ASN A 56 15.09 2.44 1.65
C ASN A 56 14.99 1.34 2.72
N ASP A 57 16.11 0.99 3.36
CA ASP A 57 16.14 -0.12 4.33
C ASP A 57 15.16 0.05 5.51
N ALA A 58 14.91 1.29 5.95
CA ALA A 58 13.94 1.57 7.01
C ALA A 58 12.48 1.45 6.56
N ASN A 59 12.22 1.48 5.25
CA ASN A 59 10.90 1.38 4.64
C ASN A 59 10.69 0.06 3.87
N LYS A 60 11.60 -0.90 4.04
CA LYS A 60 11.39 -2.28 3.58
C LYS A 60 10.52 -3.02 4.59
N ASN A 61 9.56 -3.79 4.08
CA ASN A 61 8.69 -4.65 4.89
C ASN A 61 7.83 -3.92 5.94
N VAL A 62 7.45 -2.67 5.66
CA VAL A 62 6.52 -1.88 6.50
C VAL A 62 5.19 -1.69 5.75
N PRO A 63 4.06 -1.45 6.44
CA PRO A 63 2.78 -1.18 5.79
C PRO A 63 2.72 0.16 5.06
N SER A 64 3.52 1.13 5.51
CA SER A 64 3.53 2.48 4.98
C SER A 64 4.94 3.04 5.06
N GLY A 65 5.35 3.79 4.06
CA GLY A 65 6.70 4.31 4.01
C GLY A 65 6.96 5.22 2.84
N VAL A 66 8.24 5.55 2.67
CA VAL A 66 8.75 6.34 1.54
C VAL A 66 9.69 5.51 0.68
N PHE A 67 9.78 5.88 -0.59
CA PHE A 67 10.68 5.28 -1.56
C PHE A 67 11.22 6.34 -2.52
N ASN A 68 12.33 6.01 -3.17
CA ASN A 68 12.90 6.79 -4.26
C ASN A 68 13.11 5.89 -5.47
N GLY A 69 13.50 6.49 -6.58
CA GLY A 69 14.00 5.76 -7.72
C GLY A 69 14.09 6.67 -8.93
N ARG A 70 13.76 6.14 -10.10
CA ARG A 70 13.81 6.90 -11.35
C ARG A 70 12.85 6.39 -12.40
N GLU A 71 12.49 7.28 -13.31
CA GLU A 71 11.91 6.93 -14.60
C GLU A 71 13.02 6.47 -15.55
N GLU A 72 12.77 5.42 -16.31
CA GLU A 72 13.70 4.92 -17.33
C GLU A 72 13.00 4.80 -18.69
N HIS A 73 13.68 5.21 -19.76
CA HIS A 73 13.21 5.14 -21.14
C HIS A 73 14.34 4.70 -22.08
N ASP A 74 14.17 3.58 -22.78
CA ASP A 74 15.16 3.11 -23.77
C ASP A 74 15.13 3.92 -25.07
N ASN A 75 13.96 4.45 -25.42
CA ASN A 75 13.71 5.11 -26.71
C ASN A 75 13.60 6.65 -26.61
N ASN A 76 13.62 7.22 -25.39
CA ASN A 76 13.43 8.65 -25.16
C ASN A 76 14.38 9.20 -24.09
N SER A 77 15.57 9.63 -24.53
CA SER A 77 16.62 10.16 -23.66
C SER A 77 16.25 11.46 -22.93
N ALA A 78 15.21 12.18 -23.36
CA ALA A 78 14.75 13.38 -22.66
C ALA A 78 13.91 13.03 -21.41
N LEU A 79 13.36 11.82 -21.36
CA LEU A 79 12.59 11.31 -20.23
C LEU A 79 13.38 10.28 -19.39
N ASP A 80 14.45 9.72 -19.94
CA ASP A 80 15.29 8.75 -19.24
C ASP A 80 16.03 9.35 -18.02
N GLY A 81 16.09 8.58 -16.94
CA GLY A 81 16.85 8.90 -15.74
C GLY A 81 16.25 9.96 -14.83
N ASN A 82 15.00 10.40 -15.05
CA ASN A 82 14.37 11.41 -14.20
C ASN A 82 14.14 10.86 -12.78
N PRO A 83 14.63 11.53 -11.72
CA PRO A 83 14.47 11.05 -10.36
C PRO A 83 13.00 11.12 -9.90
N LEU A 84 12.57 10.09 -9.17
CA LEU A 84 11.27 10.07 -8.52
C LEU A 84 11.40 9.87 -7.00
N SER A 85 10.46 10.44 -6.28
CA SER A 85 10.30 10.27 -4.83
C SER A 85 8.83 10.09 -4.49
N GLY A 86 8.52 9.18 -3.58
CA GLY A 86 7.14 8.80 -3.30
C GLY A 86 6.91 8.19 -1.94
N SER A 87 5.66 7.85 -1.69
CA SER A 87 5.19 7.20 -0.48
C SER A 87 4.11 6.18 -0.78
N PHE A 88 3.95 5.24 0.14
CA PHE A 88 2.89 4.25 0.11
C PHE A 88 2.25 4.12 1.48
N ASN A 89 0.97 3.73 1.48
CA ASN A 89 0.22 3.39 2.69
C ASN A 89 -0.75 2.25 2.36
N GLY A 90 -0.42 1.03 2.81
CA GLY A 90 -1.09 -0.17 2.37
C GLY A 90 -0.93 -0.38 0.86
N LEU A 91 -2.05 -0.39 0.14
CA LEU A 91 -2.08 -0.53 -1.32
C LEU A 91 -2.08 0.81 -2.05
N ASP A 92 -2.23 1.94 -1.34
CA ASP A 92 -2.20 3.24 -1.98
C ASP A 92 -0.75 3.69 -2.19
N ILE A 93 -0.46 4.25 -3.36
CA ILE A 93 0.87 4.72 -3.75
C ILE A 93 0.76 6.08 -4.44
N GLU A 94 1.70 6.95 -4.11
CA GLU A 94 1.93 8.19 -4.84
C GLU A 94 3.41 8.51 -4.98
N PHE A 95 3.79 9.09 -6.10
CA PHE A 95 5.15 9.59 -6.30
C PHE A 95 5.16 10.80 -7.22
N THR A 96 6.24 11.56 -7.15
CA THR A 96 6.50 12.70 -8.01
C THR A 96 7.78 12.47 -8.77
N ILE A 97 7.71 12.57 -10.09
CA ILE A 97 8.89 12.60 -10.95
C ILE A 97 9.30 14.06 -11.17
N THR A 98 10.59 14.35 -11.04
CA THR A 98 11.15 15.68 -11.31
C THR A 98 11.85 15.65 -12.66
N ARG A 99 11.34 16.45 -13.60
CA ARG A 99 11.87 16.62 -14.97
C ARG A 99 12.90 17.75 -15.02
N ALA A 100 13.46 17.97 -16.22
CA ALA A 100 14.19 19.19 -16.56
C ALA A 100 13.39 20.46 -16.18
N ASN A 101 14.12 21.54 -15.85
CA ASN A 101 13.55 22.81 -15.38
C ASN A 101 12.66 22.71 -14.14
N ASN A 102 12.83 21.67 -13.31
CA ASN A 102 12.04 21.42 -12.10
C ASN A 102 10.53 21.24 -12.37
N VAL A 103 10.13 20.85 -13.58
CA VAL A 103 8.75 20.46 -13.83
C VAL A 103 8.46 19.18 -13.06
N LYS A 104 7.35 19.16 -12.30
CA LYS A 104 6.99 18.05 -11.42
C LYS A 104 5.72 17.38 -11.92
N VAL A 105 5.76 16.06 -12.05
CA VAL A 105 4.61 15.25 -12.43
C VAL A 105 4.28 14.33 -11.27
N LYS A 106 3.07 14.48 -10.71
CA LYS A 106 2.59 13.64 -9.61
C LYS A 106 1.74 12.50 -10.14
N TYR A 107 2.14 11.27 -9.85
CA TYR A 107 1.37 10.06 -10.06
C TYR A 107 0.72 9.62 -8.74
N LYS A 108 -0.53 9.18 -8.82
CA LYS A 108 -1.27 8.56 -7.72
C LYS A 108 -1.95 7.30 -8.20
N GLY A 109 -2.08 6.31 -7.35
CA GLY A 109 -2.66 5.05 -7.77
C GLY A 109 -2.81 4.00 -6.69
N LYS A 110 -3.10 2.78 -7.14
CA LYS A 110 -3.36 1.63 -6.30
C LYS A 110 -2.61 0.40 -6.78
N MET A 111 -1.96 -0.26 -5.83
CA MET A 111 -1.31 -1.55 -6.01
C MET A 111 -2.35 -2.68 -5.96
N THR A 112 -2.12 -3.74 -6.72
CA THR A 112 -2.89 -4.98 -6.68
C THR A 112 -1.93 -6.12 -6.32
N PRO A 113 -2.17 -6.85 -5.23
CA PRO A 113 -1.39 -8.04 -4.91
C PRO A 113 -1.78 -9.22 -5.80
N ILE A 114 -0.92 -10.24 -5.87
CA ILE A 114 -1.22 -11.51 -6.53
C ILE A 114 -2.47 -12.16 -5.92
N SER A 115 -2.61 -12.11 -4.58
CA SER A 115 -3.82 -12.55 -3.87
C SER A 115 -3.85 -11.99 -2.43
N GLU A 116 -4.92 -12.25 -1.70
CA GLU A 116 -5.03 -11.85 -0.28
C GLU A 116 -3.98 -12.51 0.62
N THR A 117 -3.48 -13.69 0.25
CA THR A 117 -2.47 -14.44 1.02
C THR A 117 -1.05 -14.24 0.48
N ASN A 118 -0.92 -13.70 -0.73
CA ASN A 118 0.35 -13.39 -1.37
C ASN A 118 0.44 -11.88 -1.63
N HIS A 119 1.07 -11.17 -0.69
CA HIS A 119 1.17 -9.71 -0.70
C HIS A 119 2.20 -9.15 -1.70
N PHE A 120 2.81 -10.00 -2.55
CA PHE A 120 3.61 -9.50 -3.67
C PHE A 120 2.71 -8.75 -4.65
N ILE A 121 3.14 -7.56 -5.04
CA ILE A 121 2.40 -6.73 -5.98
C ILE A 121 2.70 -7.24 -7.40
N ASN A 122 1.67 -7.34 -8.23
CA ASN A 122 1.81 -7.69 -9.66
C ASN A 122 1.34 -6.57 -10.60
N ARG A 123 0.59 -5.60 -10.08
CA ARG A 123 0.05 -4.48 -10.86
C ARG A 123 -0.04 -3.21 -10.06
N ILE A 124 0.28 -2.08 -10.67
CA ILE A 124 0.08 -0.75 -10.09
C ILE A 124 -0.60 0.14 -11.13
N ASN A 125 -1.84 0.54 -10.86
CA ASN A 125 -2.59 1.46 -11.74
C ASN A 125 -2.34 2.88 -11.25
N LEU A 126 -1.82 3.75 -12.12
CA LEU A 126 -1.42 5.11 -11.79
C LEU A 126 -2.11 6.12 -12.70
N THR A 127 -2.34 7.32 -12.18
CA THR A 127 -2.87 8.47 -12.94
C THR A 127 -2.10 9.73 -12.57
N SER A 128 -1.84 10.57 -13.56
CA SER A 128 -1.22 11.89 -13.43
C SER A 128 -1.86 12.89 -14.39
N SER A 129 -1.32 14.11 -14.43
CA SER A 129 -1.66 15.11 -15.46
C SER A 129 -1.21 14.72 -16.88
N GLU A 130 -0.29 13.76 -17.01
CA GLU A 130 0.21 13.27 -18.31
C GLU A 130 -0.59 12.08 -18.84
N GLY A 131 -1.48 11.51 -18.02
CA GLY A 131 -2.32 10.38 -18.39
C GLY A 131 -2.31 9.26 -17.35
N SER A 132 -2.90 8.13 -17.73
CA SER A 132 -2.90 6.92 -16.92
C SER A 132 -1.88 5.92 -17.45
N ILE A 133 -1.17 5.27 -16.55
CA ILE A 133 -0.22 4.20 -16.85
C ILE A 133 -0.48 3.02 -15.93
N VAL A 134 -0.12 1.83 -16.38
CA VAL A 134 -0.20 0.60 -15.59
C VAL A 134 1.20 0.01 -15.52
N LEU A 135 1.68 -0.26 -14.32
CA LEU A 135 2.93 -0.99 -14.09
C LEU A 135 2.60 -2.46 -13.88
N VAL A 136 3.32 -3.36 -14.54
CA VAL A 136 3.03 -4.81 -14.51
C VAL A 136 4.28 -5.64 -14.19
N ARG A 137 4.07 -6.79 -13.53
CA ARG A 137 5.11 -7.77 -13.24
C ARG A 137 4.57 -9.19 -13.19
#